data_AF-A0A3D1V1P0-F1
#
_entry.id   AF-A0A3D1V1P0-F1
#
_cell.length_a   1.000
_cell.length_b   1.000
_cell.length_c   1.000
_cell.angle_alpha   90.00
_cell.angle_beta   90.00
_cell.angle_gamma   90.00
#
_symmetry.space_group_name_H-M   'P 1'
#
loop_
_entity.id
_entity.type
_entity.pdbx_description
1 polymer ?
#
loop_
_entity_poly.entity_id
_entity_poly.type
_entity_poly.pdbx_seq_one_letter_code
_entity_poly.pdbx_strand_id
1 'polypeptide(L)'
;MVVDALALAEARAAAPFDAGLLALDPSMTTVITNWYGDAVTAAASQYLQRRLGLASLPAPNDDGCIVIPADDSPAKSTSVASLRQIYARLRRPDGCPWDREQSELSTLDYITEEIDELREALEDGDWSHAADELGDILGNILMIAQIAAERDRFGLEDTVALLSDKLVRRHPHVFGGERAESPEEVLEIWNRVKQQE
;
A
#
# COMPACT_ATOMS: atom_id res chain seq x y z
N MET A 1 -2.29 19.45 -11.00
CA MET A 1 -2.91 19.76 -9.71
C MET A 1 -1.87 20.39 -8.79
N VAL A 2 -2.27 21.32 -7.93
CA VAL A 2 -1.38 21.92 -6.93
C VAL A 2 -1.76 21.38 -5.55
N VAL A 3 -0.78 20.88 -4.80
CA VAL A 3 -0.93 20.36 -3.44
C VAL A 3 -0.07 21.20 -2.51
N ASP A 4 -0.63 21.60 -1.37
CA ASP A 4 0.10 22.31 -0.32
C ASP A 4 0.59 21.29 0.71
N ALA A 5 1.92 21.13 0.84
CA ALA A 5 2.51 20.16 1.75
C ALA A 5 2.24 20.49 3.22
N LEU A 6 2.16 21.77 3.59
CA LEU A 6 1.88 22.20 4.95
C LEU A 6 0.44 21.85 5.33
N ALA A 7 -0.52 22.22 4.49
CA ALA A 7 -1.93 21.91 4.71
C ALA A 7 -2.18 20.40 4.80
N LEU A 8 -1.45 19.63 3.97
CA LEU A 8 -1.50 18.18 4.00
C LEU A 8 -0.94 17.59 5.30
N ALA A 9 0.18 18.11 5.79
CA ALA A 9 0.78 17.67 7.05
C ALA A 9 -0.12 17.98 8.26
N GLU A 10 -0.74 19.16 8.28
CA GLU A 10 -1.70 19.56 9.33
C GLU A 10 -2.93 18.66 9.36
N ALA A 11 -3.51 18.37 8.19
CA ALA A 11 -4.68 17.51 8.10
C ALA A 11 -4.36 16.05 8.49
N ARG A 12 -3.15 15.56 8.20
CA ARG A 12 -2.68 14.24 8.65
C ARG A 12 -2.54 14.14 10.17
N ALA A 13 -2.14 15.21 10.85
CA ALA A 13 -2.06 15.20 12.31
C ALA A 13 -3.44 15.02 12.99
N ALA A 14 -4.52 15.34 12.28
CA ALA A 14 -5.88 15.32 12.81
C ALA A 14 -6.62 13.98 12.66
N ALA A 15 -6.17 13.07 11.80
CA ALA A 15 -6.81 11.78 11.55
C ALA A 15 -5.78 10.64 11.43
N PRO A 16 -6.01 9.47 12.05
CA PRO A 16 -5.04 8.38 12.03
C PRO A 16 -4.83 7.71 10.66
N PHE A 17 -5.49 8.19 9.60
CA PHE A 17 -5.34 7.74 8.22
C PHE A 17 -5.67 8.89 7.26
N ASP A 18 -5.60 8.65 5.95
CA ASP A 18 -5.76 9.67 4.90
C ASP A 18 -7.19 10.25 4.73
N ALA A 19 -8.06 10.03 5.72
CA ALA A 19 -9.46 10.40 5.73
C ALA A 19 -9.67 11.92 5.57
N GLY A 20 -10.32 12.33 4.47
CA GLY A 20 -10.62 13.72 4.16
C GLY A 20 -9.45 14.52 3.56
N LEU A 21 -8.35 13.85 3.19
CA LEU A 21 -7.25 14.46 2.45
C LEU A 21 -7.57 14.52 0.94
N LEU A 22 -6.94 15.46 0.23
CA LEU A 22 -7.19 15.71 -1.19
C LEU A 22 -6.95 14.46 -2.05
N ALA A 23 -7.97 13.98 -2.75
CA ALA A 23 -7.83 12.91 -3.74
C ALA A 23 -6.77 13.28 -4.79
N LEU A 24 -5.79 12.40 -5.01
CA LEU A 24 -4.73 12.61 -6.00
C LEU A 24 -4.96 11.77 -7.24
N ASP A 25 -4.69 12.36 -8.40
CA ASP A 25 -4.77 11.71 -9.70
C ASP A 25 -3.36 11.59 -10.33
N PRO A 26 -2.81 10.37 -10.45
CA PRO A 26 -1.49 10.15 -11.06
C PRO A 26 -1.44 10.45 -12.58
N SER A 27 -2.57 10.61 -13.29
CA SER A 27 -2.58 11.11 -14.69
C SER A 27 -2.31 12.61 -14.79
N MET A 28 -2.34 13.31 -13.66
CA MET A 28 -2.19 14.75 -13.63
C MET A 28 -0.84 15.08 -13.03
N THR A 29 -0.07 15.93 -13.73
CA THR A 29 1.12 16.50 -13.14
C THR A 29 0.76 17.16 -11.82
N THR A 30 1.38 16.68 -10.75
CA THR A 30 1.15 17.14 -9.38
C THR A 30 2.32 18.02 -8.95
N VAL A 31 2.04 19.27 -8.64
CA VAL A 31 3.01 20.24 -8.15
C VAL A 31 2.76 20.42 -6.65
N ILE A 32 3.75 20.07 -5.85
CA ILE A 32 3.69 20.19 -4.40
C ILE A 32 4.45 21.45 -3.99
N THR A 33 3.75 22.30 -3.26
CA THR A 33 4.22 23.61 -2.77
C THR A 33 4.42 23.56 -1.25
N ASN A 34 5.07 24.58 -0.69
CA ASN A 34 5.36 24.67 0.75
C ASN A 34 6.18 23.48 1.30
N TRP A 35 7.13 22.99 0.50
CA TRP A 35 7.99 21.86 0.85
C TRP A 35 9.17 22.28 1.73
N TYR A 36 8.92 22.55 3.01
CA TYR A 36 9.97 22.96 3.95
C TYR A 36 9.69 22.47 5.37
N GLY A 37 10.77 22.23 6.13
CA GLY A 37 10.71 21.74 7.51
C GLY A 37 10.54 20.22 7.61
N ASP A 38 11.30 19.59 8.49
CA ASP A 38 11.40 18.13 8.57
C ASP A 38 10.04 17.46 8.87
N ALA A 39 9.25 18.03 9.77
CA ALA A 39 7.95 17.49 10.14
C ALA A 39 6.95 17.54 8.97
N VAL A 40 6.90 18.66 8.24
CA VAL A 40 6.00 18.85 7.10
C VAL A 40 6.41 17.94 5.95
N THR A 41 7.70 17.93 5.60
CA THR A 41 8.19 17.12 4.47
C THR A 41 8.06 15.62 4.76
N ALA A 42 8.27 15.16 6.00
CA ALA A 42 8.06 13.76 6.37
C ALA A 42 6.58 13.36 6.27
N ALA A 43 5.67 14.14 6.86
CA ALA A 43 4.24 13.85 6.85
C ALA A 43 3.66 13.88 5.42
N ALA A 44 4.01 14.90 4.63
CA ALA A 44 3.57 15.03 3.25
C ALA A 44 4.18 13.94 2.35
N SER A 45 5.47 13.62 2.50
CA SER A 45 6.13 12.52 1.76
C SER A 45 5.36 11.23 1.93
N GLN A 46 5.08 10.87 3.18
CA GLN A 46 4.39 9.62 3.47
C GLN A 46 3.03 9.59 2.79
N TYR A 47 2.23 10.66 2.87
CA TYR A 47 0.93 10.70 2.19
C TYR A 47 1.05 10.56 0.66
N LEU A 48 1.88 11.39 0.04
CA LEU A 48 2.00 11.48 -1.41
C LEU A 48 2.53 10.18 -2.02
N GLN A 49 3.53 9.57 -1.39
CA GLN A 49 4.06 8.26 -1.78
C GLN A 49 2.97 7.20 -1.76
N ARG A 50 2.17 7.15 -0.68
CA ARG A 50 1.06 6.20 -0.58
C ARG A 50 0.00 6.41 -1.64
N ARG A 51 -0.44 7.65 -1.82
CA ARG A 51 -1.52 7.96 -2.76
C ARG A 51 -1.13 7.80 -4.21
N LEU A 52 0.13 8.05 -4.55
CA LEU A 52 0.64 7.95 -5.92
C LEU A 52 1.33 6.60 -6.19
N GLY A 53 1.45 5.73 -5.19
CA GLY A 53 2.17 4.46 -5.31
C GLY A 53 3.66 4.64 -5.63
N LEU A 54 4.27 5.72 -5.14
CA LEU A 54 5.68 6.05 -5.40
C LEU A 54 6.57 5.57 -4.26
N ALA A 55 7.66 4.89 -4.59
CA ALA A 55 8.66 4.47 -3.60
C ALA A 55 9.40 5.66 -2.97
N SER A 56 9.62 6.72 -3.75
CA SER A 56 10.21 7.98 -3.31
C SER A 56 9.62 9.14 -4.10
N LEU A 57 9.69 10.35 -3.53
CA LEU A 57 9.33 11.56 -4.28
C LEU A 57 10.55 12.12 -5.02
N PRO A 58 10.36 12.79 -6.16
CA PRO A 58 11.42 13.58 -6.80
C PRO A 58 11.99 14.63 -5.84
N ALA A 59 13.24 15.04 -6.08
CA ALA A 59 13.82 16.16 -5.35
C ALA A 59 13.10 17.48 -5.67
N PRO A 60 13.03 18.44 -4.73
CA PRO A 60 12.52 19.78 -5.00
C PRO A 60 13.34 20.48 -6.09
N ASN A 61 12.67 21.28 -6.92
CA ASN A 61 13.32 22.18 -7.87
C ASN A 61 13.89 23.43 -7.16
N ASP A 62 14.49 24.34 -7.94
CA ASP A 62 15.09 25.59 -7.42
C ASP A 62 14.07 26.51 -6.71
N ASP A 63 12.78 26.37 -7.02
CA ASP A 63 11.68 27.11 -6.38
C ASP A 63 11.19 26.41 -5.09
N GLY A 64 11.84 25.33 -4.66
CA GLY A 64 11.43 24.55 -3.49
C GLY A 64 10.12 23.79 -3.69
N CYS A 65 9.72 23.51 -4.93
CA CYS A 65 8.53 22.73 -5.26
C CYS A 65 8.91 21.32 -5.74
N ILE A 66 8.12 20.30 -5.41
CA ILE A 66 8.25 18.97 -6.02
C ILE A 66 7.28 18.88 -7.20
N VAL A 67 7.78 18.46 -8.35
CA VAL A 67 6.97 18.21 -9.54
C VAL A 67 6.96 16.73 -9.83
N ILE A 68 5.78 16.11 -9.70
CA ILE A 68 5.54 14.73 -10.09
C ILE A 68 4.85 14.79 -11.45
N PRO A 69 5.52 14.41 -12.54
CA PRO A 69 4.89 14.41 -13.86
C PRO A 69 3.74 13.41 -13.89
N ALA A 70 2.75 13.68 -14.75
CA ALA A 70 1.77 12.68 -15.11
C ALA A 70 2.49 11.41 -15.61
N ASP A 71 2.11 10.26 -15.07
CA ASP A 71 2.57 8.96 -15.56
C ASP A 71 1.38 8.14 -16.02
N ASP A 72 1.31 7.95 -17.34
CA ASP A 72 0.28 7.18 -18.04
C ASP A 72 0.84 5.89 -18.65
N SER A 73 2.08 5.50 -18.32
CA SER A 73 2.75 4.34 -18.91
C SER A 73 2.86 3.19 -17.91
N PRO A 74 1.80 2.36 -17.71
CA PRO A 74 1.97 1.11 -16.99
C PRO A 74 2.85 0.17 -17.82
N ALA A 75 4.14 0.07 -17.49
CA ALA A 75 5.03 -0.92 -18.06
C ALA A 75 4.85 -2.27 -17.36
N LYS A 76 4.84 -3.37 -18.10
CA LYS A 76 5.06 -4.71 -17.53
C LYS A 76 6.37 -4.66 -16.74
N SER A 77 6.29 -4.94 -15.45
CA SER A 77 7.37 -4.70 -14.51
C SER A 77 7.36 -5.77 -13.43
N THR A 78 8.49 -5.95 -12.77
CA THR A 78 8.70 -6.93 -11.70
C THR A 78 8.45 -6.33 -10.31
N SER A 79 7.95 -5.09 -10.20
CA SER A 79 7.75 -4.42 -8.92
C SER A 79 6.28 -4.24 -8.54
N VAL A 80 5.98 -4.42 -7.24
CA VAL A 80 4.66 -4.17 -6.65
C VAL A 80 4.21 -2.73 -6.87
N ALA A 81 5.14 -1.77 -6.87
CA ALA A 81 4.85 -0.37 -7.17
C ALA A 81 4.23 -0.18 -8.57
N SER A 82 4.73 -0.93 -9.57
CA SER A 82 4.19 -0.85 -10.93
C SER A 82 2.80 -1.49 -11.03
N LEU A 83 2.56 -2.60 -10.30
CA LEU A 83 1.24 -3.21 -10.21
C LEU A 83 0.20 -2.26 -9.62
N ARG A 84 0.57 -1.49 -8.59
CA ARG A 84 -0.33 -0.46 -8.05
C ARG A 84 -0.69 0.60 -9.07
N GLN A 85 0.27 1.05 -9.88
CA GLN A 85 0.00 2.02 -10.94
C GLN A 85 -0.98 1.44 -11.98
N ILE A 86 -0.88 0.15 -12.29
CA ILE A 86 -1.84 -0.57 -13.13
C ILE A 86 -3.24 -0.51 -12.51
N TYR A 87 -3.41 -0.93 -11.24
CA TYR A 87 -4.72 -0.88 -10.58
C TYR A 87 -5.29 0.54 -10.51
N ALA A 88 -4.46 1.54 -10.17
CA ALA A 88 -4.88 2.93 -10.19
C ALA A 88 -5.36 3.36 -11.59
N ARG A 89 -4.67 2.96 -12.66
CA ARG A 89 -5.07 3.26 -14.05
C ARG A 89 -6.37 2.56 -14.46
N LEU A 90 -6.55 1.30 -14.07
CA LEU A 90 -7.76 0.52 -14.33
C LEU A 90 -8.98 1.13 -13.66
N ARG A 91 -8.80 1.72 -12.47
CA ARG A 91 -9.86 2.31 -11.64
C ARG A 91 -10.24 3.75 -11.99
N ARG A 92 -9.52 4.43 -12.88
CA ARG A 92 -9.82 5.81 -13.32
C ARG A 92 -11.20 5.90 -13.98
N PRO A 93 -11.84 7.10 -14.06
CA PRO A 93 -13.13 7.26 -14.74
C PRO A 93 -13.19 6.74 -16.18
N ASP A 94 -12.08 6.82 -16.91
CA ASP A 94 -11.87 6.33 -18.28
C ASP A 94 -11.19 4.93 -18.32
N GLY A 95 -11.03 4.28 -17.17
CA GLY A 95 -10.43 2.97 -17.01
C GLY A 95 -11.39 1.83 -17.33
N CYS A 96 -11.07 0.63 -16.82
CA CYS A 96 -11.85 -0.57 -17.05
C CYS A 96 -13.18 -0.52 -16.28
N PRO A 97 -14.34 -0.63 -16.95
CA PRO A 97 -15.64 -0.59 -16.27
C PRO A 97 -15.82 -1.70 -15.23
N TRP A 98 -15.30 -2.90 -15.50
CA TRP A 98 -15.39 -4.03 -14.57
C TRP A 98 -14.59 -3.79 -13.30
N ASP A 99 -13.33 -3.33 -13.43
CA ASP A 99 -12.49 -3.00 -12.28
C ASP A 99 -13.11 -1.87 -11.44
N ARG A 100 -13.73 -0.89 -12.11
CA ARG A 100 -14.42 0.25 -11.48
C ARG A 100 -15.67 -0.12 -10.69
N GLU A 101 -16.35 -1.19 -11.07
CA GLU A 101 -17.56 -1.66 -10.39
C GLU A 101 -17.24 -2.40 -9.09
N GLN A 102 -16.00 -2.90 -8.93
CA GLN A 102 -15.60 -3.66 -7.76
C GLN A 102 -15.69 -2.87 -6.45
N SER A 103 -15.95 -3.62 -5.37
CA SER A 103 -15.97 -3.16 -3.99
C SER A 103 -15.04 -4.05 -3.15
N GLU A 104 -14.64 -3.59 -1.97
CA GLU A 104 -13.79 -4.35 -1.06
C GLU A 104 -14.42 -5.71 -0.71
N LEU A 105 -15.76 -5.76 -0.57
CA LEU A 105 -16.47 -7.00 -0.28
C LEU A 105 -16.56 -7.94 -1.48
N SER A 106 -16.88 -7.43 -2.68
CA SER A 106 -16.93 -8.29 -3.87
C SER A 106 -15.56 -8.84 -4.24
N THR A 107 -14.48 -8.10 -3.96
CA THR A 107 -13.12 -8.59 -4.18
C THR A 107 -12.70 -9.72 -3.22
N LEU A 108 -13.34 -9.86 -2.05
CA LEU A 108 -13.05 -10.98 -1.13
C LEU A 108 -13.53 -12.33 -1.67
N ASP A 109 -14.59 -12.35 -2.48
CA ASP A 109 -15.09 -13.57 -3.09
C ASP A 109 -14.03 -14.15 -4.05
N TYR A 110 -13.44 -13.30 -4.90
CA TYR A 110 -12.32 -13.69 -5.78
C TYR A 110 -11.11 -14.20 -5.01
N ILE A 111 -10.73 -13.55 -3.90
CA ILE A 111 -9.63 -14.05 -3.04
C ILE A 111 -9.91 -15.48 -2.54
N THR A 112 -11.17 -15.78 -2.25
CA THR A 112 -11.55 -17.11 -1.77
C THR A 112 -11.40 -18.15 -2.89
N GLU A 113 -11.80 -17.80 -4.10
CA GLU A 113 -11.61 -18.63 -5.31
C GLU A 113 -10.11 -18.91 -5.55
N GLU A 114 -9.27 -17.86 -5.61
CA GLU A 114 -7.82 -18.04 -5.88
C GLU A 114 -7.10 -18.83 -4.77
N ILE A 115 -7.60 -18.80 -3.53
CA ILE A 115 -7.04 -19.63 -2.44
C ILE A 115 -7.31 -21.12 -2.69
N ASP A 116 -8.46 -21.47 -3.24
CA ASP A 116 -8.78 -22.86 -3.56
C ASP A 116 -8.02 -23.31 -4.82
N GLU A 117 -7.86 -22.46 -5.84
CA GLU A 117 -7.01 -22.74 -7.02
C GLU A 117 -5.54 -22.91 -6.63
N LEU A 118 -5.02 -22.02 -5.77
CA LEU A 118 -3.67 -22.15 -5.21
C LEU A 118 -3.50 -23.47 -4.45
N ARG A 119 -4.51 -23.90 -3.68
CA ARG A 119 -4.46 -25.17 -2.95
C ARG A 119 -4.36 -26.33 -3.92
N GLU A 120 -5.21 -26.37 -4.94
CA GLU A 120 -5.21 -27.42 -5.96
C GLU A 120 -3.84 -27.49 -6.66
N ALA A 121 -3.31 -26.36 -7.10
CA ALA A 121 -2.01 -26.29 -7.75
C ALA A 121 -0.84 -26.80 -6.87
N LEU A 122 -0.87 -26.48 -5.57
CA LEU A 122 0.13 -26.98 -4.60
C LEU A 122 -0.01 -28.47 -4.35
N GLU A 123 -1.23 -29.01 -4.29
CA GLU A 123 -1.50 -30.44 -4.11
C GLU A 123 -1.04 -31.27 -5.32
N ASP A 124 -1.20 -30.72 -6.52
CA ASP A 124 -0.76 -31.34 -7.79
C ASP A 124 0.73 -31.13 -8.08
N GLY A 125 1.41 -30.27 -7.33
CA GLY A 125 2.81 -29.90 -7.55
C GLY A 125 3.03 -29.06 -8.80
N ASP A 126 1.99 -28.41 -9.33
CA ASP A 126 2.09 -27.45 -10.42
C ASP A 126 2.55 -26.09 -9.90
N TRP A 127 3.87 -25.95 -9.77
CA TRP A 127 4.50 -24.72 -9.29
C TRP A 127 4.33 -23.53 -10.24
N SER A 128 4.01 -23.76 -11.52
CA SER A 128 3.76 -22.65 -12.45
C SER A 128 2.39 -22.06 -12.17
N HIS A 129 1.38 -22.91 -12.02
CA HIS A 129 0.02 -22.51 -11.69
C HIS A 129 -0.04 -21.91 -10.27
N ALA A 130 0.60 -22.54 -9.29
CA ALA A 130 0.66 -21.98 -7.93
C ALA A 130 1.29 -20.57 -7.86
N ALA A 131 2.24 -20.27 -8.74
CA ALA A 131 2.81 -18.92 -8.83
C ALA A 131 1.85 -17.90 -9.47
N ASP A 132 1.00 -18.33 -10.40
CA ASP A 132 -0.04 -17.52 -11.03
C ASP A 132 -1.13 -17.17 -10.00
N GLU A 133 -1.65 -18.16 -9.27
CA GLU A 133 -2.70 -17.96 -8.26
C GLU A 133 -2.23 -17.13 -7.06
N LEU A 134 -0.96 -17.27 -6.66
CA LEU A 134 -0.36 -16.35 -5.69
C LEU A 134 -0.32 -14.90 -6.21
N GLY A 135 -0.12 -14.73 -7.51
CA GLY A 135 -0.21 -13.46 -8.21
C GLY A 135 -1.62 -12.88 -8.17
N ASP A 136 -2.64 -13.70 -8.40
CA ASP A 136 -4.05 -13.27 -8.40
C ASP A 136 -4.56 -12.94 -6.99
N ILE A 137 -4.15 -13.69 -5.97
CA ILE A 137 -4.38 -13.30 -4.56
C ILE A 137 -3.74 -11.93 -4.27
N LEU A 138 -2.47 -11.72 -4.68
CA LEU A 138 -1.80 -10.43 -4.50
C LEU A 138 -2.53 -9.32 -5.26
N GLY A 139 -2.98 -9.57 -6.48
CA GLY A 139 -3.75 -8.65 -7.30
C GLY A 139 -5.05 -8.21 -6.61
N ASN A 140 -5.82 -9.16 -6.09
CA ASN A 140 -7.04 -8.88 -5.36
C ASN A 140 -6.79 -8.10 -4.05
N ILE A 141 -5.70 -8.39 -3.31
CA ILE A 141 -5.29 -7.58 -2.15
C ILE A 141 -4.97 -6.13 -2.55
N LEU A 142 -4.28 -5.94 -3.68
CA LEU A 142 -3.96 -4.61 -4.21
C LEU A 142 -5.23 -3.85 -4.62
N MET A 143 -6.21 -4.52 -5.23
CA MET A 143 -7.50 -3.93 -5.58
C MET A 143 -8.25 -3.45 -4.34
N ILE A 144 -8.32 -4.25 -3.26
CA ILE A 144 -8.95 -3.83 -2.00
C ILE A 144 -8.26 -2.59 -1.44
N ALA A 145 -6.92 -2.59 -1.40
CA ALA A 145 -6.15 -1.44 -0.92
C ALA A 145 -6.34 -0.19 -1.79
N GLN A 146 -6.47 -0.36 -3.11
CA GLN A 146 -6.73 0.73 -4.05
C GLN A 146 -8.14 1.33 -3.82
N ILE A 147 -9.17 0.50 -3.69
CA ILE A 147 -10.55 0.96 -3.41
C ILE A 147 -10.63 1.65 -2.04
N ALA A 148 -9.97 1.09 -1.02
CA ALA A 148 -9.90 1.69 0.31
C ALA A 148 -9.22 3.06 0.28
N ALA A 149 -8.14 3.21 -0.50
CA ALA A 149 -7.47 4.48 -0.71
C ALA A 149 -8.41 5.47 -1.41
N GLU A 150 -9.07 5.11 -2.51
CA GLU A 150 -10.04 5.96 -3.23
C GLU A 150 -11.16 6.52 -2.34
N ARG A 151 -11.45 5.85 -1.21
CA ARG A 151 -12.47 6.23 -0.23
C ARG A 151 -11.91 6.89 1.03
N ASP A 152 -10.67 7.38 0.94
CA ASP A 152 -9.94 8.04 2.01
C ASP A 152 -9.89 7.20 3.30
N ARG A 153 -9.67 5.88 3.16
CA ARG A 153 -9.48 4.97 4.29
C ARG A 153 -7.99 4.72 4.50
N PHE A 154 -7.50 3.56 4.11
CA PHE A 154 -6.09 3.17 4.16
C PHE A 154 -5.61 2.80 2.76
N GLY A 155 -4.30 2.93 2.52
CA GLY A 155 -3.64 2.42 1.33
C GLY A 155 -2.78 1.19 1.63
N LEU A 156 -2.17 0.62 0.59
CA LEU A 156 -1.32 -0.56 0.75
C LEU A 156 -0.12 -0.29 1.68
N GLU A 157 0.52 0.88 1.67
CA GLU A 157 1.65 1.10 2.59
C GLU A 157 1.20 1.25 4.05
N ASP A 158 -0.03 1.69 4.32
CA ASP A 158 -0.55 1.68 5.70
C ASP A 158 -0.67 0.22 6.17
N THR A 159 -1.19 -0.67 5.31
CA THR A 159 -1.25 -2.12 5.56
C THR A 159 0.13 -2.71 5.76
N VAL A 160 1.11 -2.36 4.90
CA VAL A 160 2.51 -2.83 5.00
C VAL A 160 3.17 -2.33 6.28
N ALA A 161 2.99 -1.06 6.64
CA ALA A 161 3.54 -0.48 7.86
C ALA A 161 2.97 -1.18 9.10
N LEU A 162 1.65 -1.35 9.17
CA LEU A 162 0.98 -2.07 10.26
C LEU A 162 1.45 -3.52 10.37
N LEU A 163 1.65 -4.21 9.24
CA LEU A 163 2.18 -5.57 9.24
C LEU A 163 3.65 -5.60 9.68
N SER A 164 4.48 -4.71 9.15
CA SER A 164 5.91 -4.62 9.49
C SER A 164 6.12 -4.36 10.98
N ASP A 165 5.44 -3.36 11.53
CA ASP A 165 5.53 -3.02 12.96
C ASP A 165 5.06 -4.18 13.83
N LYS A 166 3.98 -4.85 13.43
CA LYS A 166 3.46 -6.04 14.10
C LYS A 166 4.47 -7.19 14.08
N LEU A 167 5.09 -7.47 12.93
CA LEU A 167 6.07 -8.55 12.79
C LEU A 167 7.34 -8.25 13.60
N VAL A 168 7.88 -7.03 13.53
CA VAL A 168 9.06 -6.65 14.34
C VAL A 168 8.77 -6.77 15.83
N ARG A 169 7.63 -6.24 16.28
CA ARG A 169 7.23 -6.27 17.69
C ARG A 169 6.97 -7.68 18.21
N ARG A 170 6.36 -8.56 17.40
CA ARG A 170 6.04 -9.96 17.80
C ARG A 170 7.20 -10.93 17.67
N HIS A 171 8.35 -10.50 17.14
CA HIS A 171 9.58 -11.29 17.08
C HIS A 171 10.74 -10.62 17.84
N PRO A 172 10.61 -10.33 19.15
CA PRO A 172 11.70 -9.74 19.93
C PRO A 172 12.91 -10.67 20.06
N HIS A 173 12.74 -11.97 19.79
CA HIS A 173 13.83 -12.94 19.71
C HIS A 173 14.64 -12.86 18.40
N VAL A 174 14.11 -12.19 17.36
CA VAL A 174 14.83 -11.93 16.10
C VAL A 174 15.32 -10.49 16.04
N PHE A 175 14.46 -9.51 16.38
CA PHE A 175 14.74 -8.08 16.19
C PHE A 175 15.07 -7.34 17.49
N GLY A 176 15.06 -8.03 18.63
CA GLY A 176 15.33 -7.48 19.96
C GLY A 176 16.46 -8.23 20.67
N GLY A 177 16.34 -8.35 21.99
CA GLY A 177 17.33 -9.03 22.85
C GLY A 177 16.81 -10.29 23.55
N GLU A 178 15.57 -10.69 23.30
CA GLU A 178 15.01 -11.92 23.87
C GLU A 178 15.61 -13.15 23.15
N ARG A 179 15.54 -14.33 23.75
CA ARG A 179 15.96 -15.58 23.12
C ARG A 179 14.80 -16.55 23.08
N ALA A 180 14.74 -17.32 22.00
CA ALA A 180 13.86 -18.46 21.85
C ALA A 180 14.65 -19.55 21.12
N GLU A 181 14.70 -20.75 21.69
CA GLU A 181 15.46 -21.88 21.16
C GLU A 181 14.55 -22.97 20.57
N SER A 182 13.23 -22.85 20.74
CA SER A 182 12.24 -23.75 20.14
C SER A 182 11.00 -23.04 19.58
N PRO A 183 10.25 -23.68 18.66
CA PRO A 183 8.97 -23.16 18.17
C PRO A 183 7.94 -22.92 19.28
N GLU A 184 7.94 -23.74 20.34
CA GLU A 184 7.06 -23.58 21.49
C GLU A 184 7.36 -22.28 22.25
N GLU A 185 8.64 -21.99 22.51
CA GLU A 185 9.07 -20.74 23.14
C GLU A 185 8.72 -19.52 22.26
N VAL A 186 8.89 -19.64 20.94
CA VAL A 186 8.45 -18.60 19.98
C VAL A 186 6.94 -18.35 20.08
N LEU A 187 6.13 -19.41 20.19
CA LEU A 187 4.68 -19.30 20.29
C LEU A 187 4.25 -18.68 21.63
N GLU A 188 4.93 -18.99 22.72
CA GLU A 188 4.70 -18.36 24.04
C GLU A 188 5.00 -16.86 23.98
N ILE A 189 6.14 -16.46 23.40
CA ILE A 189 6.50 -15.05 23.19
C ILE A 189 5.45 -14.37 22.32
N TRP A 190 5.05 -14.99 21.21
CA TRP A 190 4.04 -14.45 20.29
C TRP A 190 2.71 -14.17 21.01
N ASN A 191 2.22 -15.16 21.77
CA ASN A 191 0.97 -15.02 22.51
C ASN A 191 1.06 -13.98 23.63
N ARG A 192 2.19 -13.89 24.34
CA ARG A 192 2.45 -12.87 25.35
C ARG A 192 2.43 -11.46 24.77
N VAL A 193 3.13 -11.23 23.66
CA VAL A 193 3.15 -9.92 22.99
C VAL A 193 1.77 -9.58 22.42
N LYS A 194 1.05 -10.56 21.89
CA LYS A 194 -0.32 -10.36 21.37
C LYS A 194 -1.32 -9.92 22.44
N GLN A 195 -1.16 -10.32 23.70
CA GLN A 195 -2.03 -9.89 24.81
C GLN A 195 -1.85 -8.42 25.23
N GLN A 196 -0.82 -7.74 24.71
CA GLN A 196 -0.51 -6.35 25.02
C GLN A 196 -1.03 -5.36 23.96
N GLU A 197 -1.79 -5.85 22.97
CA GLU A 197 -2.48 -5.07 21.93
C GLU A 197 -3.87 -4.61 22.40
#